data_AF-A0A969UXW3-F1
#
_entry.id   AF-A0A969UXW3-F1
#
_cell.length_a   1.000
_cell.length_b   1.000
_cell.length_c   1.000
_cell.angle_alpha   90.00
_cell.angle_beta   90.00
_cell.angle_gamma   90.00
#
_symmetry.space_group_name_H-M   'P 1'
#
loop_
_entity.id
_entity.type
_entity.pdbx_description
1 polymer ?
#
loop_
_entity_poly.entity_id
_entity_poly.type
_entity_poly.pdbx_seq_one_letter_code
_entity_poly.pdbx_strand_id
1 'polypeptide(L)'
;MGLQYHSEAHLRDYQPVVAQIELFPHIVPAIALKDLSQVVQSAHYLKGSSANVGAKAMHSAAAQLEKQAQQNQLAQEEELLAELMDSLHLIRGFIVYRKSQQSKRSV
;
A
#
# COMPACT_ATOMS: atom_id res chain seq x y z
N MET A 1 21.07 -18.31 23.16
CA MET A 1 20.09 -17.23 22.95
C MET A 1 19.71 -17.23 21.48
N GLY A 2 18.68 -18.00 21.13
CA GLY A 2 18.13 -18.03 19.77
C GLY A 2 16.73 -17.43 19.84
N LEU A 3 16.50 -16.35 19.09
CA LEU A 3 15.17 -15.76 18.94
C LEU A 3 14.32 -16.75 18.13
N GLN A 4 13.50 -17.53 18.82
CA GLN A 4 12.46 -18.35 18.21
C GLN A 4 11.37 -17.42 17.69
N TYR A 5 11.48 -17.07 16.41
CA TYR A 5 10.34 -16.57 15.64
C TYR A 5 9.31 -17.70 15.59
N HIS A 6 8.30 -17.61 16.47
CA HIS A 6 7.13 -18.48 16.40
C HIS A 6 6.50 -18.33 15.02
N SER A 7 6.48 -19.46 14.32
CA SER A 7 6.36 -19.58 12.87
C SER A 7 4.96 -20.10 12.50
N GLU A 8 4.51 -19.65 11.33
CA GLU A 8 3.43 -20.20 10.47
C GLU A 8 2.00 -19.66 10.59
N ALA A 9 1.56 -19.05 11.69
CA ALA A 9 0.16 -18.58 11.78
C ALA A 9 -0.09 -17.23 11.06
N HIS A 10 0.87 -16.31 11.07
CA HIS A 10 0.60 -14.92 10.66
C HIS A 10 0.58 -14.71 9.14
N LEU A 11 1.18 -15.61 8.35
CA LEU A 11 1.24 -15.47 6.89
C LEU A 11 -0.04 -15.90 6.17
N ARG A 12 -0.94 -16.64 6.82
CA ARG A 12 -2.24 -17.02 6.23
C ARG A 12 -3.22 -15.85 6.14
N ASP A 13 -3.16 -14.92 7.10
CA ASP A 13 -4.01 -13.73 7.08
C ASP A 13 -3.49 -12.66 6.10
N TYR A 14 -2.23 -12.79 5.67
CA TYR A 14 -1.57 -11.90 4.70
C TYR A 14 -1.70 -12.35 3.24
N GLN A 15 -2.53 -13.36 2.95
CA GLN A 15 -2.87 -13.76 1.58
C GLN A 15 -3.32 -12.62 0.64
N PRO A 16 -3.92 -11.49 1.08
CA PRO A 16 -4.23 -10.40 0.15
C PRO A 16 -2.98 -9.67 -0.38
N VAL A 17 -1.83 -9.78 0.30
CA VAL A 17 -0.60 -9.05 0.00
C VAL A 17 0.06 -9.59 -1.28
N VAL A 18 0.13 -10.91 -1.45
CA VAL A 18 0.79 -11.54 -2.61
C VAL A 18 0.12 -11.19 -3.95
N ALA A 19 -1.21 -11.00 -3.97
CA ALA A 19 -1.94 -10.61 -5.17
C ALA A 19 -1.72 -9.14 -5.58
N GLN A 20 -1.15 -8.30 -4.69
CA GLN A 20 -0.96 -6.87 -4.92
C GLN A 20 0.46 -6.51 -5.41
N ILE A 21 1.41 -7.44 -5.31
CA ILE A 21 2.82 -7.24 -5.65
C ILE A 21 2.98 -6.79 -7.12
N GLU A 22 2.18 -7.36 -8.03
CA GLU A 22 2.22 -7.05 -9.47
C GLU A 22 1.96 -5.57 -9.79
N LEU A 23 1.14 -4.87 -8.99
CA LEU A 23 0.77 -3.48 -9.25
C LEU A 23 1.59 -2.48 -8.43
N PHE A 24 2.14 -2.93 -7.28
CA PHE A 24 2.93 -2.10 -6.38
C PHE A 24 4.16 -2.88 -5.88
N PRO A 25 5.16 -3.11 -6.75
CA PRO A 25 6.28 -4.01 -6.48
C PRO A 25 7.21 -3.53 -5.35
N HIS A 26 7.11 -2.26 -4.94
CA HIS A 26 7.93 -1.69 -3.88
C HIS A 26 7.14 -1.46 -2.58
N ILE A 27 5.88 -1.04 -2.63
CA ILE A 27 5.09 -0.79 -1.41
C ILE A 27 4.69 -2.09 -0.71
N VAL A 28 4.25 -3.08 -1.48
CA VAL A 28 3.65 -4.29 -0.90
C VAL A 28 4.70 -5.13 -0.14
N PRO A 29 5.90 -5.37 -0.67
CA PRO A 29 6.98 -5.97 0.11
C PRO A 29 7.42 -5.11 1.29
N ALA A 30 7.45 -3.77 1.15
CA ALA A 30 7.81 -2.88 2.24
C ALA A 30 6.84 -2.98 3.42
N ILE A 31 5.53 -3.07 3.17
CA ILE A 31 4.52 -3.30 4.20
C ILE A 31 4.73 -4.67 4.87
N ALA A 32 4.94 -5.73 4.08
CA ALA A 32 5.17 -7.07 4.61
C ALA A 32 6.45 -7.19 5.46
N LEU A 33 7.50 -6.46 5.09
CA LEU A 33 8.77 -6.40 5.80
C LEU A 33 8.80 -5.34 6.90
N LYS A 34 7.68 -4.65 7.16
CA LYS A 34 7.58 -3.52 8.09
C LYS A 34 8.61 -2.40 7.82
N ASP A 35 9.05 -2.26 6.57
CA ASP A 35 9.94 -1.18 6.12
C ASP A 35 9.12 0.10 5.89
N LEU A 36 8.70 0.72 7.00
CA LEU A 36 7.86 1.92 6.98
C LEU A 36 8.52 3.08 6.23
N SER A 37 9.85 3.19 6.26
CA SER A 37 10.58 4.21 5.50
C SER A 37 10.36 4.06 3.99
N GLN A 38 10.41 2.84 3.49
CA GLN A 38 10.14 2.55 2.08
C GLN A 38 8.65 2.71 1.72
N VAL A 39 7.74 2.41 2.66
CA VAL A 39 6.30 2.70 2.51
C VAL A 39 6.06 4.21 2.39
N VAL A 40 6.63 5.01 3.29
CA VAL A 40 6.54 6.49 3.25
C VAL A 40 7.05 7.03 1.92
N GLN A 41 8.25 6.61 1.50
CA GLN A 41 8.85 7.09 0.26
C GLN A 41 7.98 6.77 -0.96
N SER A 42 7.49 5.54 -1.02
CA SER A 42 6.68 5.09 -2.15
C SER A 42 5.29 5.73 -2.16
N ALA A 43 4.67 5.90 -0.99
CA ALA A 43 3.40 6.62 -0.83
C ALA A 43 3.54 8.09 -1.24
N HIS A 44 4.67 8.72 -0.89
CA HIS A 44 4.99 10.08 -1.31
C HIS A 44 5.06 10.22 -2.84
N TYR A 45 5.76 9.30 -3.52
CA TYR A 45 5.81 9.27 -4.98
C TYR A 45 4.42 9.08 -5.60
N LEU A 46 3.61 8.17 -5.06
CA LEU A 46 2.24 7.91 -5.51
C LEU A 46 1.34 9.12 -5.33
N LYS A 47 1.47 9.84 -4.21
CA LYS A 47 0.78 11.10 -3.94
C LYS A 47 1.15 12.17 -4.98
N GLY A 48 2.43 12.31 -5.31
CA GLY A 48 2.90 13.24 -6.35
C GLY A 48 2.40 12.88 -7.75
N SER A 49 2.48 11.60 -8.11
CA SER A 49 2.03 11.10 -9.43
C SER A 49 0.52 11.28 -9.61
N SER A 50 -0.27 10.94 -8.60
CA SER A 50 -1.73 11.08 -8.62
C SER A 50 -2.21 12.53 -8.67
N ALA A 51 -1.48 13.46 -8.03
CA ALA A 51 -1.75 14.89 -8.15
C ALA A 51 -1.60 15.39 -9.59
N ASN A 52 -0.54 14.96 -10.28
CA ASN A 52 -0.23 15.39 -11.64
C ASN A 52 -1.30 14.97 -12.66
N VAL A 53 -1.98 13.83 -12.42
CA VAL A 53 -3.04 13.31 -13.30
C VAL A 53 -4.46 13.64 -12.82
N GLY A 54 -4.58 14.49 -11.79
CA GLY A 54 -5.87 14.91 -11.23
C GLY A 54 -6.65 13.81 -10.50
N ALA A 55 -5.99 12.70 -10.12
CA ALA A 55 -6.60 11.57 -9.44
C ALA A 55 -6.76 11.85 -7.94
N LYS A 56 -7.62 12.81 -7.58
CA LYS A 56 -7.79 13.33 -6.21
C LYS A 56 -7.98 12.24 -5.15
N ALA A 57 -8.79 11.23 -5.44
CA ALA A 57 -9.06 10.18 -4.47
C ALA A 57 -7.86 9.23 -4.27
N MET A 58 -7.08 8.97 -5.31
CA MET A 58 -5.80 8.27 -5.18
C MET A 58 -4.78 9.10 -4.41
N HIS A 59 -4.76 10.42 -4.64
CA HIS A 59 -3.91 11.34 -3.92
C HIS A 59 -4.22 11.33 -2.41
N SER A 60 -5.50 11.41 -2.04
CA SER A 60 -5.92 11.32 -0.64
C SER A 60 -5.54 9.98 -0.01
N ALA A 61 -5.74 8.86 -0.70
CA ALA A 61 -5.36 7.54 -0.21
C ALA A 61 -3.84 7.39 -0.04
N ALA A 62 -3.04 7.91 -0.99
CA ALA A 62 -1.58 7.90 -0.88
C ALA A 62 -1.07 8.81 0.25
N ALA A 63 -1.70 9.97 0.46
CA ALA A 63 -1.38 10.85 1.58
C ALA A 63 -1.72 10.22 2.94
N GLN A 64 -2.82 9.46 3.01
CA GLN A 64 -3.20 8.73 4.21
C GLN A 64 -2.20 7.59 4.50
N LEU A 65 -1.82 6.83 3.47
CA LEU A 65 -0.79 5.78 3.56
C LEU A 65 0.56 6.33 4.06
N GLU A 66 1.01 7.46 3.50
CA GLU A 66 2.24 8.14 3.91
C GLU A 66 2.16 8.59 5.37
N LYS A 67 1.04 9.20 5.77
CA LYS A 67 0.84 9.70 7.13
C LYS A 67 0.80 8.54 8.14
N GLN A 68 0.09 7.45 7.84
CA GLN A 68 0.03 6.26 8.70
C GLN A 68 1.42 5.64 8.89
N ALA A 69 2.19 5.50 7.80
CA ALA A 69 3.55 4.97 7.87
C ALA A 69 4.52 5.90 8.61
N GLN A 70 4.36 7.23 8.50
CA GLN A 70 5.14 8.21 9.28
C GLN A 70 4.79 8.18 10.77
N GLN A 71 3.50 8.10 11.11
CA GLN A 71 3.03 8.13 12.49
C GLN A 71 3.40 6.87 13.27
N ASN A 72 3.39 5.70 12.62
CA ASN A 72 3.68 4.42 13.27
C ASN A 72 5.14 3.94 13.15
N GLN A 73 6.06 4.80 12.74
CA GLN A 73 7.46 4.66 13.20
C GLN A 73 7.56 4.72 14.74
N LEU A 74 6.47 5.05 15.45
CA LEU A 74 6.44 5.32 16.89
C LEU A 74 5.47 4.44 17.72
N ALA A 75 4.56 3.62 17.15
CA ALA A 75 3.64 2.76 17.94
C ALA A 75 2.98 1.60 17.14
N GLN A 76 2.80 0.46 17.83
CA GLN A 76 2.03 -0.79 17.58
C GLN A 76 1.86 -1.34 16.13
N GLU A 77 2.18 -2.63 15.98
CA GLU A 77 2.57 -3.23 14.70
C GLU A 77 1.47 -3.96 13.90
N GLU A 78 0.32 -4.29 14.49
CA GLU A 78 -0.67 -5.19 13.85
C GLU A 78 -1.87 -4.45 13.24
N GLU A 79 -2.46 -3.49 13.96
CA GLU A 79 -3.60 -2.70 13.47
C GLU A 79 -3.21 -1.78 12.29
N LEU A 80 -1.97 -1.29 12.31
CA LEU A 80 -1.39 -0.49 11.24
C LEU A 80 -1.40 -1.22 9.90
N LEU A 81 -1.08 -2.52 9.90
CA LEU A 81 -0.89 -3.21 8.65
C LEU A 81 -2.22 -3.41 7.91
N ALA A 82 -3.31 -3.63 8.64
CA ALA A 82 -4.66 -3.62 8.08
C ALA A 82 -4.98 -2.26 7.44
N GLU A 83 -4.67 -1.15 8.13
CA GLU A 83 -4.90 0.20 7.62
C GLU A 83 -4.07 0.53 6.37
N LEU A 84 -2.79 0.13 6.33
CA LEU A 84 -1.93 0.30 5.17
C LEU A 84 -2.44 -0.52 3.98
N MET A 85 -2.93 -1.73 4.24
CA MET A 85 -3.53 -2.59 3.21
C MET A 85 -4.84 -2.03 2.66
N ASP A 86 -5.69 -1.44 3.50
CA ASP A 86 -6.93 -0.81 3.05
C ASP A 86 -6.66 0.42 2.18
N SER A 87 -5.70 1.25 2.59
CA SER A 87 -5.25 2.39 1.78
C SER A 87 -4.69 1.95 0.43
N LEU A 88 -3.90 0.87 0.39
CA LEU A 88 -3.41 0.27 -0.86
C LEU A 88 -4.53 -0.27 -1.75
N HIS A 89 -5.54 -0.93 -1.18
CA HIS A 89 -6.67 -1.45 -1.93
C HIS A 89 -7.45 -0.34 -2.63
N LEU A 90 -7.63 0.81 -1.97
CA LEU A 90 -8.26 1.98 -2.57
C LEU A 90 -7.47 2.47 -3.78
N ILE A 91 -6.15 2.63 -3.64
CA ILE A 91 -5.26 3.05 -4.74
C ILE A 91 -5.34 2.05 -5.91
N ARG A 92 -5.29 0.73 -5.63
CA ARG A 92 -5.44 -0.32 -6.64
C ARG A 92 -6.75 -0.20 -7.39
N GLY A 93 -7.86 -0.03 -6.66
CA GLY A 93 -9.19 0.15 -7.22
C GLY A 93 -9.24 1.31 -8.22
N PHE A 94 -8.59 2.44 -7.90
CA PHE A 94 -8.52 3.58 -8.81
C PHE A 94 -7.72 3.29 -10.08
N ILE A 95 -6.56 2.62 -9.99
CA ILE A 95 -5.76 2.29 -11.17
C ILE A 95 -6.53 1.36 -12.12
N VAL A 96 -7.13 0.30 -11.56
CA VAL A 96 -7.90 -0.68 -12.35
C VAL A 96 -9.12 -0.01 -13.00
N TYR A 97 -9.86 0.79 -12.23
CA TYR A 97 -11.00 1.55 -12.74
C TYR A 97 -10.58 2.47 -13.90
N ARG A 98 -9.47 3.22 -13.75
CA ARG A 98 -8.95 4.11 -14.80
C ARG A 98 -8.51 3.38 -16.07
N LYS A 99 -7.83 2.23 -15.95
CA LYS A 99 -7.47 1.40 -17.11
C LYS A 99 -8.70 0.92 -17.88
N SER A 100 -9.76 0.53 -17.16
CA SER A 100 -11.03 0.11 -17.78
C SER A 100 -11.74 1.22 -18.56
N GLN A 101 -11.62 2.47 -18.10
CA GLN A 101 -12.24 3.64 -18.75
C GLN A 101 -11.45 4.13 -19.97
N GLN A 102 -10.12 3.93 -19.99
CA GLN A 102 -9.29 4.25 -21.14
C GLN A 102 -9.53 3.30 -22.32
N SER A 103 -9.80 2.02 -22.05
CA SER A 103 -10.10 1.02 -23.10
C SER A 103 -11.44 1.25 -23.81
N LYS A 104 -12.38 2.00 -23.21
CA LYS A 104 -13.71 2.27 -23.77
C LYS A 104 -13.78 3.55 -24.63
N ARG A 105 -12.72 4.36 -24.66
CA ARG A 105 -12.67 5.63 -25.41
C ARG A 105 -11.98 5.54 -26.78
N SER A 106 -11.60 4.34 -27.22
CA SER A 106 -10.93 4.10 -28.51
C SER A 106 -11.85 3.56 -29.61
N VAL A 107 -13.15 3.88 -29.56
CA VAL A 107 -14.12 3.52 -30.60
C VAL A 107 -14.83 4.77 -31.09
#